data_AF-A0A6P0TXP0-F1
#
_entry.id   AF-A0A6P0TXP0-F1
#
_cell.length_a   1.000
_cell.length_b   1.000
_cell.length_c   1.000
_cell.angle_alpha   90.00
_cell.angle_beta   90.00
_cell.angle_gamma   90.00
#
_symmetry.space_group_name_H-M   'P 1'
#
loop_
_entity.id
_entity.type
_entity.pdbx_description
1 polymer ?
#
loop_
_entity_poly.entity_id
_entity_poly.type
_entity_poly.pdbx_seq_one_letter_code
_entity_poly.pdbx_strand_id
1 'polypeptide(L)'
;QDLHWYLRQLEEVLLQVLDVYGLNGERYPGLTGVWLEGRKIAAIGIKVSRWITMHGFALNVCPDLVGFHRIVPCGISDKSVGSLAEFIPGITIDEVLPQVAAAFTKVFGVELIYH
;
A
#
# COMPACT_ATOMS: atom_id res chain seq x y z
N GLN A 1 -10.76 2.41 19.74
CA GLN A 1 -10.07 1.19 19.32
C GLN A 1 -9.99 1.06 17.78
N ASP A 2 -10.45 2.04 17.00
CA ASP A 2 -10.65 1.87 15.55
C ASP A 2 -9.48 2.18 14.63
N LEU A 3 -8.70 3.23 14.89
CA LEU A 3 -7.80 3.77 13.85
C LEU A 3 -6.62 2.85 13.54
N HIS A 4 -6.00 2.29 14.58
CA HIS A 4 -4.92 1.33 14.41
C HIS A 4 -5.41 0.04 13.73
N TRP A 5 -6.60 -0.45 14.09
CA TRP A 5 -7.20 -1.60 13.42
C TRP A 5 -7.41 -1.32 11.93
N TYR A 6 -8.06 -0.21 11.58
CA TYR A 6 -8.33 0.18 10.20
C TYR A 6 -7.04 0.31 9.38
N LEU A 7 -6.02 0.94 9.96
CA LEU A 7 -4.69 1.02 9.35
C LEU A 7 -4.09 -0.38 9.10
N ARG A 8 -4.14 -1.28 10.09
CA ARG A 8 -3.65 -2.66 9.93
C ARG A 8 -4.42 -3.44 8.87
N GLN A 9 -5.73 -3.18 8.72
CA GLN A 9 -6.52 -3.75 7.64
C GLN A 9 -6.10 -3.21 6.27
N LEU A 10 -5.80 -1.91 6.15
CA LEU A 10 -5.25 -1.37 4.90
C LEU A 10 -3.89 -1.99 4.55
N GLU A 11 -3.01 -2.19 5.52
CA GLU A 11 -1.76 -2.94 5.31
C GLU A 11 -2.06 -4.37 4.87
N GLU A 12 -3.06 -5.02 5.46
CA GLU A 12 -3.45 -6.39 5.12
C GLU A 12 -3.96 -6.51 3.68
N VAL A 13 -4.79 -5.56 3.23
CA VAL A 13 -5.25 -5.49 1.83
C VAL A 13 -4.04 -5.46 0.89
N LEU A 14 -3.08 -4.59 1.19
CA LEU A 14 -1.90 -4.42 0.36
C LEU A 14 -0.98 -5.65 0.37
N LEU A 15 -0.83 -6.33 1.51
CA LEU A 15 -0.10 -7.59 1.59
C LEU A 15 -0.77 -8.68 0.73
N GLN A 16 -2.09 -8.82 0.81
CA GLN A 16 -2.81 -9.81 0.00
C GLN A 16 -2.73 -9.52 -1.51
N VAL A 17 -2.63 -8.24 -1.91
CA VAL A 17 -2.36 -7.88 -3.30
C VAL A 17 -0.98 -8.39 -3.74
N LEU A 18 0.04 -8.27 -2.89
CA LEU A 18 1.39 -8.74 -3.21
C LEU A 18 1.46 -10.26 -3.32
N ASP A 19 0.74 -10.96 -2.43
CA ASP A 19 0.66 -12.42 -2.46
C ASP A 19 0.11 -12.96 -3.79
N VAL A 20 -0.82 -12.25 -4.44
CA VAL A 20 -1.35 -12.62 -5.78
C VAL A 20 -0.22 -12.69 -6.82
N TYR A 21 0.79 -11.84 -6.69
CA TYR A 21 1.93 -11.80 -7.59
C TYR A 21 3.14 -12.60 -7.06
N GLY A 22 2.98 -13.34 -5.96
CA GLY A 22 4.06 -14.11 -5.34
C GLY A 22 5.14 -13.24 -4.67
N LEU A 23 4.82 -11.99 -4.35
CA LEU A 23 5.74 -11.07 -3.67
C LEU A 23 5.49 -11.12 -2.16
N ASN A 24 6.53 -11.42 -1.38
CA ASN A 24 6.42 -11.52 0.08
C ASN A 24 6.55 -10.13 0.74
N GLY A 25 5.42 -9.45 0.92
CA GLY A 25 5.38 -8.16 1.59
C GLY A 25 5.46 -8.25 3.12
N GLU A 26 5.95 -7.19 3.75
CA GLU A 26 6.13 -7.13 5.20
C GLU A 26 5.66 -5.81 5.81
N ARG A 27 5.35 -5.87 7.11
CA ARG A 27 5.12 -4.69 7.97
C ARG A 27 6.36 -4.45 8.81
N TYR A 28 6.80 -3.20 8.92
CA TYR A 28 7.88 -2.84 9.82
C TYR A 28 7.33 -2.20 11.10
N PRO A 29 7.65 -2.74 12.30
CA PRO A 29 7.26 -2.12 13.56
C PRO A 29 7.70 -0.64 13.61
N GLY A 30 6.77 0.25 13.97
CA GLY A 30 7.02 1.69 14.02
C GLY A 30 7.02 2.41 12.67
N LEU A 31 6.98 1.69 11.55
CA LEU A 31 7.02 2.27 10.19
C LEU A 31 5.78 1.87 9.38
N THR A 32 4.74 2.71 9.45
CA THR A 32 3.48 2.53 8.73
C THR A 32 3.67 2.36 7.23
N GLY A 33 2.98 1.38 6.65
CA GLY A 33 3.00 1.06 5.23
C GLY A 33 3.43 -0.38 4.97
N VAL A 34 3.51 -0.73 3.68
CA VAL A 34 3.94 -2.06 3.25
C VAL A 34 5.28 -1.99 2.56
N TRP A 35 6.11 -2.98 2.85
CA TRP A 35 7.50 -3.06 2.46
C TRP A 35 7.76 -4.36 1.72
N LEU A 36 8.72 -4.33 0.79
CA LEU A 36 9.17 -5.49 0.04
C LEU A 36 10.69 -5.40 -0.11
N GLU A 37 11.40 -6.44 0.33
CA GLU A 37 12.87 -6.47 0.33
C GLU A 37 13.51 -5.22 0.95
N GLY A 38 12.95 -4.73 2.06
CA GLY A 38 13.41 -3.53 2.76
C GLY A 38 13.05 -2.19 2.11
N ARG A 39 12.34 -2.19 0.97
CA ARG A 39 11.89 -0.98 0.26
C ARG A 39 10.42 -0.70 0.53
N LYS A 40 10.07 0.57 0.71
CA LYS A 40 8.66 0.96 0.91
C LYS A 40 7.93 0.95 -0.43
N ILE A 41 7.01 0.02 -0.60
CA ILE A 41 6.19 -0.10 -1.82
C ILE A 41 4.82 0.53 -1.65
N ALA A 42 4.33 0.69 -0.41
CA ALA A 42 3.09 1.40 -0.16
C ALA A 42 3.18 2.32 1.06
N ALA A 43 2.75 3.57 0.87
CA ALA A 43 2.54 4.52 1.94
C ALA A 43 1.07 4.49 2.38
N ILE A 44 0.83 4.55 3.69
CA ILE A 44 -0.52 4.64 4.26
C ILE A 44 -0.55 5.89 5.12
N GLY A 45 -1.50 6.77 4.81
CA GLY A 45 -1.73 8.01 5.53
C GLY A 45 -3.22 8.20 5.61
N ILE A 46 -3.78 8.09 6.82
CA ILE A 46 -5.20 8.22 7.06
C ILE A 46 -5.44 9.26 8.14
N LYS A 47 -6.51 10.02 7.98
CA LYS A 47 -7.00 10.98 8.98
C LYS A 47 -8.43 10.61 9.32
N VAL A 48 -8.81 10.72 10.59
CA VAL A 48 -10.21 10.57 11.01
C VAL A 48 -10.74 11.92 11.45
N SER A 49 -11.89 12.30 10.92
CA SER A 49 -12.66 13.45 11.41
C SER A 49 -14.13 13.08 11.46
N ARG A 50 -14.79 13.35 12.59
CA ARG A 50 -16.21 13.03 12.81
C ARG A 50 -16.57 11.57 12.44
N TRP A 51 -15.70 10.62 12.78
CA TRP A 51 -15.84 9.19 12.49
C TRP A 51 -15.78 8.78 11.01
N ILE A 52 -15.36 9.70 10.13
CA ILE A 52 -15.13 9.43 8.71
C ILE A 52 -13.63 9.43 8.45
N THR A 53 -13.12 8.38 7.80
CA THR A 53 -11.73 8.29 7.34
C THR A 53 -11.54 9.12 6.07
N MET A 54 -10.41 9.82 5.98
CA MET A 54 -9.97 10.61 4.83
C MET A 54 -8.56 10.15 4.43
N HIS A 55 -8.20 10.39 3.17
CA HIS A 55 -6.99 9.88 2.51
C HIS A 55 -7.05 8.36 2.30
N GLY A 56 -5.99 7.61 2.62
CA GLY A 56 -5.94 6.18 2.34
C GLY A 56 -4.51 5.68 2.22
N PHE A 57 -4.20 5.04 1.09
CA PHE A 57 -2.88 4.53 0.78
C PHE A 57 -2.46 4.92 -0.64
N ALA A 58 -1.17 4.84 -0.89
CA ALA A 58 -0.57 4.92 -2.21
C ALA A 58 0.34 3.71 -2.41
N LEU A 59 -0.01 2.84 -3.36
CA LEU A 59 0.78 1.68 -3.78
C LEU A 59 1.57 2.05 -5.03
N ASN A 60 2.89 1.90 -4.96
CA ASN A 60 3.79 2.17 -6.08
C ASN A 60 3.73 1.00 -7.08
N VAL A 61 2.84 1.06 -8.06
CA VAL A 61 2.78 0.03 -9.13
C VAL A 61 3.92 0.23 -10.12
N CYS A 62 3.84 1.29 -10.93
CA CYS A 62 4.84 1.64 -11.93
C CYS A 62 5.14 3.16 -11.98
N PRO A 63 5.30 3.86 -10.82
CA PRO A 63 5.61 5.29 -10.83
C PRO A 63 7.03 5.55 -11.31
N ASP A 64 7.26 6.75 -11.86
CA ASP A 64 8.61 7.30 -11.97
C ASP A 64 9.11 7.70 -10.57
N LEU A 65 10.08 6.95 -10.05
CA LEU A 65 10.65 7.18 -8.72
C LEU A 65 11.69 8.31 -8.68
N VAL A 66 12.07 8.93 -9.81
CA VAL A 66 13.06 10.02 -9.87
C VAL A 66 12.70 11.18 -8.94
N GLY A 67 11.40 11.48 -8.79
CA GLY A 67 10.90 12.52 -7.89
C GLY A 67 11.14 12.22 -6.40
N PHE A 68 11.14 10.95 -5.99
CA PHE A 68 11.37 10.55 -4.60
C PHE A 68 12.80 10.80 -4.12
N HIS A 69 13.78 10.79 -5.03
CA HIS A 69 15.17 11.16 -4.69
C HIS A 69 15.35 12.64 -4.36
N ARG A 70 14.37 13.49 -4.68
CA ARG A 70 14.42 14.95 -4.44
C ARG A 70 13.74 15.37 -3.14
N ILE A 71 13.11 14.44 -2.43
CA ILE A 71 12.37 14.69 -1.20
C ILE A 71 12.99 13.81 -0.12
N VAL A 72 13.26 14.35 1.07
CA VAL A 72 13.62 13.53 2.24
C VAL A 72 12.32 13.02 2.87
N PRO A 73 11.93 11.75 2.70
CA PRO A 73 10.67 11.26 3.21
C PRO A 73 10.80 11.03 4.72
N CYS A 74 10.06 11.79 5.52
CA CYS A 74 9.78 11.49 6.93
C CYS A 74 10.99 11.17 7.83
N GLY A 75 12.17 11.77 7.62
CA GLY A 75 13.34 11.57 8.51
C GLY A 75 13.91 10.15 8.51
N ILE A 76 13.50 9.29 7.56
CA ILE A 76 14.03 7.93 7.37
C ILE A 76 15.04 8.02 6.22
N SER A 77 16.29 8.31 6.56
CA SER A 77 17.37 8.43 5.59
C SER A 77 17.96 7.07 5.16
N ASP A 78 17.62 5.98 5.85
CA ASP A 78 18.21 4.65 5.65
C ASP A 78 17.34 3.67 4.86
N LYS A 79 16.11 4.04 4.48
CA LYS A 79 15.20 3.15 3.74
C LYS A 79 14.72 3.76 2.43
N SER A 80 14.91 3.00 1.35
CA SER A 80 14.49 3.38 0.01
C SER A 80 12.99 3.12 -0.22
N VAL A 81 12.43 3.86 -1.17
CA VAL A 81 11.13 3.53 -1.78
C VAL A 81 11.36 2.55 -2.93
N GLY A 82 10.34 1.76 -3.25
CA GLY A 82 10.34 0.86 -4.40
C GLY A 82 8.97 0.79 -5.05
N SER A 83 8.88 0.02 -6.13
CA SER A 83 7.66 -0.18 -6.92
C SER A 83 7.49 -1.64 -7.36
N LEU A 84 6.28 -2.05 -7.71
CA LEU A 84 6.02 -3.40 -8.23
C LEU A 84 6.71 -3.63 -9.57
N ALA A 85 6.86 -2.59 -10.40
CA ALA A 85 7.52 -2.67 -11.69
C ALA A 85 9.01 -3.07 -11.62
N GLU A 86 9.66 -2.88 -10.46
CA GLU A 86 11.02 -3.38 -10.22
C GLU A 86 11.07 -4.91 -10.11
N PHE A 87 9.96 -5.54 -9.71
CA PHE A 87 9.85 -6.99 -9.52
C PHE A 87 9.08 -7.69 -10.64
N ILE A 88 8.15 -6.95 -11.28
CA ILE A 88 7.26 -7.47 -12.32
C ILE A 88 7.31 -6.50 -13.50
N PRO A 89 8.23 -6.72 -14.45
CA PRO A 89 8.38 -5.85 -15.60
C PRO A 89 7.07 -5.76 -16.42
N GLY A 90 6.62 -4.53 -16.67
CA GLY A 90 5.42 -4.27 -17.46
C GLY A 90 4.10 -4.28 -16.68
N ILE A 91 4.13 -4.49 -15.35
CA ILE A 91 2.92 -4.42 -14.53
C ILE A 91 2.26 -3.04 -14.62
N THR A 92 0.95 -3.04 -14.78
CA THR A 92 0.13 -1.84 -14.96
C THR A 92 -0.83 -1.62 -13.80
N ILE A 93 -1.30 -0.39 -13.66
CA ILE A 93 -2.32 -0.04 -12.67
C ILE A 93 -3.62 -0.80 -12.96
N ASP A 94 -3.98 -1.00 -14.24
CA ASP A 94 -5.21 -1.69 -14.64
C ASP A 94 -5.22 -3.17 -14.24
N GLU A 95 -4.05 -3.81 -14.20
CA GLU A 95 -3.90 -5.19 -13.70
C GLU A 95 -4.00 -5.26 -12.18
N VAL A 96 -3.49 -4.26 -11.46
CA VAL A 96 -3.42 -4.24 -9.99
C VAL A 96 -4.73 -3.78 -9.35
N LEU A 97 -5.43 -2.83 -9.96
CA LEU A 97 -6.68 -2.28 -9.46
C LEU A 97 -7.74 -3.34 -9.09
N PRO A 98 -8.05 -4.36 -9.93
CA PRO A 98 -9.00 -5.41 -9.57
C PRO A 98 -8.52 -6.27 -8.40
N GLN A 99 -7.20 -6.48 -8.25
CA GLN A 99 -6.65 -7.23 -7.12
C GLN A 99 -6.82 -6.45 -5.81
N VAL A 100 -6.61 -5.13 -5.84
CA VAL A 100 -6.85 -4.26 -4.69
C VAL A 100 -8.33 -4.30 -4.29
N ALA A 101 -9.24 -4.20 -5.26
CA ALA A 101 -10.68 -4.31 -5.02
C ALA A 101 -11.06 -5.64 -4.35
N ALA A 102 -10.58 -6.77 -4.88
CA ALA A 102 -10.85 -8.11 -4.33
C ALA A 102 -10.23 -8.33 -2.94
N ALA A 103 -9.02 -7.83 -2.70
CA ALA A 103 -8.40 -7.89 -1.39
C ALA A 103 -9.16 -7.03 -0.37
N PHE A 104 -9.64 -5.85 -0.79
CA PHE A 104 -10.41 -4.96 0.07
C PHE A 104 -11.74 -5.58 0.51
N THR A 105 -12.51 -6.16 -0.43
CA THR A 105 -13.77 -6.84 -0.12
C THR A 105 -13.56 -7.98 0.88
N LYS A 106 -12.51 -8.79 0.67
CA LYS A 106 -12.16 -9.91 1.54
C LYS A 106 -11.74 -9.47 2.94
N VAL A 107 -10.85 -8.48 3.05
CA VAL A 107 -10.30 -8.04 4.34
C VAL A 107 -11.34 -7.28 5.17
N PHE A 108 -12.12 -6.41 4.54
CA PHE A 108 -13.14 -5.62 5.24
C PHE A 108 -14.50 -6.33 5.34
N GLY A 109 -14.70 -7.46 4.66
CA GLY A 109 -15.98 -8.19 4.66
C GLY A 109 -17.10 -7.39 4.00
N VAL A 110 -16.79 -6.67 2.92
CA VAL A 110 -17.74 -5.79 2.21
C VAL A 110 -17.94 -6.24 0.77
N GLU A 111 -19.06 -5.86 0.18
CA GLU A 111 -19.34 -6.05 -1.24
C GLU A 111 -19.09 -4.73 -2.00
N LEU A 112 -18.43 -4.81 -3.14
CA LEU A 112 -18.25 -3.68 -4.04
C LEU A 112 -19.44 -3.58 -4.99
N ILE A 113 -20.11 -2.43 -4.96
CA ILE A 113 -21.22 -2.13 -5.86
C ILE A 113 -20.67 -1.33 -7.03
N TYR A 114 -20.83 -1.85 -8.24
CA TYR A 114 -20.55 -1.13 -9.47
C TYR A 114 -21.86 -0.50 -9.97
N HIS A 115 -21.82 0.80 -10.24
CA HIS A 115 -22.92 1.55 -10.85
C HIS A 115 -22.71 1.70 -12.36
#